data_AF-A0A7C7XRQ5-F1
#
_entry.id   AF-A0A7C7XRQ5-F1
#
_cell.length_a   1.000
_cell.length_b   1.000
_cell.length_c   1.000
_cell.angle_alpha   90.00
_cell.angle_beta   90.00
_cell.angle_gamma   90.00
#
_symmetry.space_group_name_H-M   'P 1'
#
loop_
_entity.id
_entity.type
_entity.pdbx_description
1 polymer ?
#
loop_
_entity_poly.entity_id
_entity_poly.type
_entity_poly.pdbx_seq_one_letter_code
_entity_poly.pdbx_strand_id
1 'polypeptide(L)'
;MRLSFQLALVALLAIFAVCIWLGIRAQATSRDKGIVDQLTAEGVSCKFHRGRVTQVSISGRMFSETSLDLLLQLPTLTRVVAIDSPVHDQTLVSLAKIEKLRELVLIDTQITDAGLAVLSGLPNIEYLHLSGCPVTNEGLRHVAKLTSLTRLDLESIQVTDDGLRHLNTLHQLRDIYLAELELSRIGLDTLQRDLPKTDIFFNLQRQ
;
A
#
# COMPACT_ATOMS: atom_id res chain seq x y z
N MET A 1 20.87 -20.51 29.87
CA MET A 1 19.66 -20.14 29.11
C MET A 1 18.91 -18.88 29.57
N ARG A 2 19.12 -18.34 30.78
CA ARG A 2 18.43 -17.10 31.22
C ARG A 2 19.13 -15.78 30.84
N LEU A 3 20.45 -15.81 30.61
CA LEU A 3 21.24 -14.60 30.30
C LEU A 3 21.06 -14.09 28.86
N SER A 4 20.73 -14.98 27.91
CA SER A 4 20.50 -14.64 26.50
C SER A 4 19.18 -13.91 26.25
N PHE A 5 18.15 -14.15 27.08
CA PHE A 5 16.84 -13.50 26.95
C PHE A 5 16.82 -12.04 27.43
N GLN A 6 17.59 -11.69 28.47
CA GLN A 6 17.68 -10.30 28.95
C GLN A 6 18.46 -9.39 27.99
N LEU A 7 19.51 -9.90 27.33
CA LEU A 7 20.28 -9.14 26.35
C LEU A 7 19.47 -8.84 25.08
N ALA A 8 18.63 -9.79 24.62
CA ALA A 8 17.75 -9.57 23.48
C ALA A 8 16.66 -8.50 23.78
N LEU A 9 16.10 -8.50 24.99
CA LEU A 9 15.09 -7.53 25.41
C LEU A 9 15.66 -6.11 25.56
N VAL A 10 16.86 -5.97 26.11
CA VAL A 10 17.55 -4.67 26.24
C VAL A 10 17.97 -4.13 24.86
N ALA A 11 18.42 -5.00 23.94
CA ALA A 11 18.74 -4.61 22.57
C ALA A 11 17.48 -4.15 21.80
N LEU A 12 16.34 -4.84 21.96
CA LEU A 12 15.06 -4.45 21.36
C LEU A 12 14.57 -3.10 21.89
N LEU A 13 14.64 -2.86 23.21
CA LEU A 13 14.27 -1.57 23.81
C LEU A 13 15.21 -0.43 23.41
N ALA A 14 16.51 -0.71 23.23
CA ALA A 14 17.48 0.28 22.74
C ALA A 14 17.26 0.61 21.26
N ILE A 15 16.93 -0.38 20.42
CA ILE A 15 16.56 -0.15 19.01
C ILE A 15 15.24 0.63 18.94
N PHE A 16 14.25 0.29 19.77
CA PHE A 16 12.99 1.04 19.84
C PHE A 16 13.22 2.49 20.28
N ALA A 17 14.05 2.72 21.30
CA ALA A 17 14.39 4.05 21.79
C ALA A 17 15.18 4.87 20.76
N VAL A 18 16.12 4.24 20.02
CA VAL A 18 16.88 4.89 18.94
C VAL A 18 16.00 5.19 17.73
N CYS A 19 15.10 4.28 17.35
CA CYS A 19 14.13 4.51 16.27
C CYS A 19 13.12 5.59 16.63
N ILE A 20 12.61 5.59 17.86
CA ILE A 20 11.76 6.68 18.40
C ILE A 20 12.55 7.98 18.40
N TRP A 21 13.80 7.99 18.85
CA TRP A 21 14.62 9.20 18.89
C TRP A 21 15.01 9.74 17.50
N LEU A 22 15.34 8.86 16.54
CA LEU A 22 15.58 9.24 15.15
C LEU A 22 14.30 9.74 14.47
N GLY A 23 13.16 9.12 14.75
CA GLY A 23 11.84 9.59 14.30
C GLY A 23 11.51 10.97 14.85
N ILE A 24 11.69 11.19 16.16
CA ILE A 24 11.49 12.49 16.82
C ILE A 24 12.45 13.55 16.25
N ARG A 25 13.71 13.20 15.97
CA ARG A 25 14.70 14.14 15.40
C ARG A 25 14.38 14.51 13.94
N ALA A 26 13.93 13.56 13.13
CA ALA A 26 13.47 13.83 11.76
C ALA A 26 12.22 14.74 11.78
N GLN A 27 11.30 14.48 12.70
CA GLN A 27 10.08 15.26 12.88
C GLN A 27 10.35 16.70 13.35
N ALA A 28 11.30 16.88 14.27
CA ALA A 28 11.70 18.18 14.80
C ALA A 28 12.31 19.13 13.76
N THR A 29 12.82 18.62 12.63
CA THR A 29 13.46 19.39 11.55
C THR A 29 12.66 19.43 10.25
N SER A 30 11.47 18.81 10.23
CA SER A 30 10.64 18.74 9.03
C SER A 30 10.01 20.10 8.68
N ARG A 31 9.85 20.36 7.38
CA ARG A 31 9.11 21.53 6.88
C ARG A 31 7.60 21.40 7.07
N ASP A 32 7.14 20.19 7.38
CA ASP A 32 5.73 19.85 7.57
C ASP A 32 5.40 19.63 9.06
N LYS A 33 6.27 20.08 9.98
CA LYS A 33 6.24 19.74 11.41
C LYS A 33 4.86 19.87 12.06
N GLY A 34 4.14 20.98 11.83
CA GLY A 34 2.81 21.19 12.41
C GLY A 34 1.77 20.17 11.96
N ILE A 35 1.90 19.65 10.74
CA ILE A 35 1.06 18.56 10.22
C ILE A 35 1.49 17.22 10.83
N VAL A 36 2.81 16.95 10.86
CA VAL A 36 3.34 15.69 11.39
C VAL A 36 2.98 15.52 12.86
N ASP A 37 3.06 16.57 13.68
CA ASP A 37 2.73 16.52 15.10
C ASP A 37 1.26 16.12 15.33
N GLN A 38 0.33 16.63 14.52
CA GLN A 38 -1.09 16.27 14.55
C GLN A 38 -1.32 14.83 14.07
N LEU A 39 -0.73 14.46 12.92
CA LEU A 39 -0.80 13.10 12.40
C LEU A 39 -0.27 12.06 13.40
N THR A 40 0.85 12.37 14.07
CA THR A 40 1.47 11.48 15.07
C THR A 40 0.61 11.37 16.33
N ALA A 41 -0.10 12.44 16.72
CA ALA A 41 -1.05 12.38 17.83
C ALA A 41 -2.19 11.39 17.56
N GLU A 42 -2.59 11.23 16.30
CA GLU A 42 -3.55 10.20 15.86
C GLU A 42 -2.89 8.83 15.58
N GLY A 43 -1.56 8.74 15.73
CA GLY A 43 -0.78 7.52 15.53
C GLY A 43 -0.38 7.22 14.10
N VAL A 44 -0.54 8.18 13.20
CA VAL A 44 -0.04 8.09 11.83
C VAL A 44 1.48 8.25 11.86
N SER A 45 2.19 7.30 11.25
CA SER A 45 3.65 7.41 11.12
C SER A 45 4.03 8.01 9.77
N CYS A 46 5.10 8.80 9.74
CA CYS A 46 5.56 9.51 8.55
C CYS A 46 7.00 9.11 8.20
N LYS A 47 7.30 8.96 6.91
CA LYS A 47 8.68 8.94 6.41
C LYS A 47 8.98 10.19 5.59
N PHE A 48 10.26 10.58 5.65
CA PHE A 48 10.72 11.85 5.12
C PHE A 48 11.74 11.66 4.01
N HIS A 49 11.70 12.57 3.04
CA HIS A 49 12.77 12.79 2.09
C HIS A 49 13.10 14.27 2.06
N ARG A 50 14.39 14.62 2.25
CA ARG A 50 14.87 16.03 2.26
C ARG A 50 14.03 16.95 3.17
N GLY A 51 13.62 16.45 4.33
CA GLY A 51 12.87 17.21 5.35
C GLY A 51 11.38 17.42 5.05
N ARG A 52 10.80 16.74 4.05
CA ARG A 52 9.35 16.72 3.80
C ARG A 52 8.77 15.32 3.88
N VAL A 53 7.50 15.21 4.23
CA VAL A 53 6.79 13.94 4.28
C VAL A 53 6.58 13.43 2.85
N THR A 54 6.94 12.17 2.62
CA THR A 54 6.77 11.48 1.33
C THR A 54 5.96 10.20 1.46
N GLN A 55 5.93 9.62 2.65
CA GLN A 55 5.13 8.46 2.97
C GLN A 55 4.40 8.67 4.29
N VAL A 56 3.15 8.22 4.36
CA VAL A 56 2.43 8.03 5.61
C VAL A 56 2.01 6.57 5.76
N SER A 57 1.94 6.10 7.01
CA SER A 57 1.30 4.83 7.35
C SER A 57 0.19 5.05 8.37
N ILE A 58 -1.01 4.59 8.01
CA ILE A 58 -2.28 4.74 8.73
C ILE A 58 -2.76 3.40 9.30
N SER A 59 -1.82 2.54 9.70
CA SER A 59 -2.07 1.15 10.12
C SER A 59 -2.60 1.05 11.56
N GLY A 60 -3.49 0.10 11.85
CA GLY A 60 -3.87 -0.31 13.21
C GLY A 60 -4.73 0.68 14.03
N ARG A 61 -5.30 1.75 13.45
CA ARG A 61 -6.01 2.79 14.22
C ARG A 61 -7.25 3.35 13.50
N MET A 62 -8.15 3.97 14.27
CA MET A 62 -9.23 4.79 13.74
C MET A 62 -8.62 6.03 13.07
N PHE A 63 -8.68 6.06 11.74
CA PHE A 63 -8.22 7.15 10.93
C PHE A 63 -9.37 8.16 10.73
N SER A 64 -9.21 9.38 11.24
CA SER A 64 -10.28 10.40 11.24
C SER A 64 -10.31 11.21 9.94
N GLU A 65 -11.43 11.89 9.66
CA GLU A 65 -11.53 12.87 8.57
C GLU A 65 -10.54 14.04 8.76
N THR A 66 -10.24 14.42 10.01
CA THR A 66 -9.23 15.44 10.31
C THR A 66 -7.85 15.01 9.81
N SER A 67 -7.47 13.75 10.04
CA SER A 67 -6.22 13.20 9.50
C SER A 67 -6.21 13.17 7.98
N LEU A 68 -7.34 12.90 7.33
CA LEU A 68 -7.46 12.95 5.86
C LEU A 68 -7.16 14.36 5.32
N ASP A 69 -7.76 15.39 5.91
CA ASP A 69 -7.54 16.78 5.51
C ASP A 69 -6.08 17.22 5.68
N LEU A 70 -5.39 16.68 6.69
CA LEU A 70 -3.96 16.90 6.89
C LEU A 70 -3.10 16.24 5.80
N LEU A 71 -3.48 15.06 5.31
CA LEU A 71 -2.75 14.41 4.21
C LEU A 71 -2.81 15.22 2.91
N LEU A 72 -3.95 15.87 2.64
CA LEU A 72 -4.13 16.73 1.46
C LEU A 72 -3.19 17.94 1.45
N GLN A 73 -2.73 18.36 2.62
CA GLN A 73 -1.82 19.49 2.78
C GLN A 73 -0.35 19.12 2.58
N LEU A 74 -0.01 17.84 2.44
CA LEU A 74 1.37 17.38 2.27
C LEU A 74 1.80 17.44 0.79
N PRO A 75 2.62 18.42 0.39
CA PRO A 75 2.86 18.73 -1.03
C PRO A 75 3.76 17.71 -1.74
N THR A 76 4.32 16.75 -1.01
CA THR A 76 5.26 15.74 -1.52
C THR A 76 4.84 14.33 -1.15
N LEU A 77 3.61 14.13 -0.66
CA LEU A 77 3.13 12.81 -0.32
C LEU A 77 2.93 11.98 -1.59
N THR A 78 3.70 10.89 -1.70
CA THR A 78 3.66 9.97 -2.85
C THR A 78 3.26 8.56 -2.45
N ARG A 79 3.31 8.23 -1.15
CA ARG A 79 3.02 6.88 -0.67
C ARG A 79 2.11 6.87 0.54
N VAL A 80 1.07 6.04 0.48
CA VAL A 80 0.19 5.73 1.61
C VAL A 80 0.23 4.24 1.89
N VAL A 81 0.36 3.88 3.16
CA VAL A 81 0.35 2.50 3.63
C VAL A 81 -0.75 2.33 4.67
N ALA A 82 -1.65 1.39 4.44
CA ALA A 82 -2.70 1.00 5.38
C ALA A 82 -2.59 -0.51 5.59
N ILE A 83 -2.33 -0.93 6.83
CA ILE A 83 -2.19 -2.33 7.22
C ILE A 83 -3.08 -2.54 8.44
N ASP A 84 -3.90 -3.59 8.43
CA ASP A 84 -4.76 -3.98 9.56
C ASP A 84 -5.53 -2.75 10.10
N SER A 85 -6.33 -2.13 9.24
CA SER A 85 -6.96 -0.85 9.54
C SER A 85 -8.38 -0.79 8.99
N PRO A 86 -9.32 -0.10 9.67
CA PRO A 86 -10.71 0.02 9.23
C PRO A 86 -10.86 1.01 8.06
N VAL A 87 -9.88 1.06 7.17
CA VAL A 87 -9.91 1.84 5.92
C VAL A 87 -10.91 1.19 4.99
N HIS A 88 -11.84 2.00 4.48
CA HIS A 88 -12.91 1.58 3.58
C HIS A 88 -12.97 2.50 2.35
N ASP A 89 -13.83 2.20 1.39
CA ASP A 89 -13.86 2.86 0.07
C ASP A 89 -13.93 4.40 0.13
N GLN A 90 -14.59 4.96 1.16
CA GLN A 90 -14.67 6.41 1.35
C GLN A 90 -13.31 7.06 1.58
N THR A 91 -12.38 6.35 2.25
CA THR A 91 -11.01 6.82 2.44
C THR A 91 -10.32 7.00 1.08
N LEU A 92 -10.55 6.10 0.12
CA LEU A 92 -9.96 6.21 -1.22
C LEU A 92 -10.50 7.42 -2.01
N VAL A 93 -11.74 7.86 -1.76
CA VAL A 93 -12.28 9.11 -2.33
C VAL A 93 -11.44 10.30 -1.92
N SER A 94 -11.00 10.35 -0.67
CA SER A 94 -10.14 11.42 -0.18
C SER A 94 -8.70 11.26 -0.64
N LEU A 95 -8.13 10.06 -0.59
CA LEU A 95 -6.77 9.80 -1.09
C LEU A 95 -6.63 10.07 -2.59
N ALA A 96 -7.71 9.90 -3.37
CA ALA A 96 -7.73 10.22 -4.79
C ALA A 96 -7.56 11.71 -5.12
N LYS A 97 -7.66 12.60 -4.13
CA LYS A 97 -7.37 14.03 -4.28
C LYS A 97 -5.87 14.34 -4.19
N ILE A 98 -5.04 13.37 -3.79
CA ILE A 98 -3.59 13.52 -3.69
C ILE A 98 -2.98 13.19 -5.06
N GLU A 99 -2.93 14.17 -5.96
CA GLU A 99 -2.49 13.99 -7.37
C GLU A 99 -1.05 13.42 -7.52
N LYS A 100 -0.24 13.61 -6.48
CA LYS A 100 1.14 13.13 -6.41
C LYS A 100 1.28 11.69 -5.91
N LEU A 101 0.18 11.05 -5.50
CA LEU A 101 0.22 9.65 -5.06
C LEU A 101 0.75 8.76 -6.18
N ARG A 102 1.67 7.87 -5.82
CA ARG A 102 2.36 6.91 -6.69
C ARG A 102 2.27 5.49 -6.16
N GLU A 103 2.30 5.34 -4.84
CA GLU A 103 2.33 4.05 -4.19
C GLU A 103 1.18 3.94 -3.18
N LEU A 104 0.38 2.88 -3.32
CA LEU A 104 -0.70 2.58 -2.39
C LEU A 104 -0.59 1.13 -1.93
N VAL A 105 -0.44 0.95 -0.61
CA VAL A 105 -0.36 -0.36 0.02
C VAL A 105 -1.57 -0.52 0.93
N LEU A 106 -2.40 -1.52 0.64
CA LEU A 106 -3.64 -1.83 1.35
C LEU A 106 -3.59 -3.31 1.73
N ILE A 107 -3.40 -3.57 3.02
CA ILE A 107 -3.27 -4.92 3.58
C ILE A 107 -4.28 -5.05 4.71
N ASP A 108 -5.13 -6.08 4.66
CA ASP A 108 -6.16 -6.33 5.67
C ASP A 108 -7.02 -5.08 5.91
N THR A 109 -7.59 -4.55 4.83
CA THR A 109 -8.48 -3.38 4.84
C THR A 109 -9.84 -3.72 4.24
N GLN A 110 -10.84 -2.87 4.47
CA GLN A 110 -12.21 -3.04 3.98
C GLN A 110 -12.42 -2.39 2.60
N ILE A 111 -11.38 -2.38 1.77
CA ILE A 111 -11.44 -1.87 0.40
C ILE A 111 -12.07 -2.91 -0.52
N THR A 112 -13.11 -2.49 -1.25
CA THR A 112 -13.83 -3.33 -2.20
C THR A 112 -13.56 -2.93 -3.64
N ASP A 113 -14.15 -3.65 -4.60
CA ASP A 113 -14.14 -3.29 -6.02
C ASP A 113 -14.65 -1.85 -6.25
N ALA A 114 -15.62 -1.38 -5.46
CA ALA A 114 -16.15 -0.01 -5.56
C ALA A 114 -15.11 1.04 -5.14
N GLY A 115 -14.28 0.74 -4.13
CA GLY A 115 -13.14 1.59 -3.75
C GLY A 115 -12.10 1.67 -4.86
N LEU A 116 -11.78 0.54 -5.51
CA LEU A 116 -10.85 0.52 -6.64
C LEU A 116 -11.37 1.31 -7.84
N ALA A 117 -12.69 1.40 -8.03
CA ALA A 117 -13.27 2.23 -9.09
C ALA A 117 -12.85 3.70 -8.98
N VAL A 118 -12.73 4.22 -7.76
CA VAL A 118 -12.27 5.58 -7.49
C VAL A 118 -10.80 5.76 -7.90
N LEU A 119 -9.96 4.74 -7.65
CA LEU A 119 -8.53 4.80 -7.99
C LEU A 119 -8.28 4.91 -9.49
N SER A 120 -9.22 4.52 -10.35
CA SER A 120 -9.07 4.67 -11.80
C SER A 120 -8.87 6.12 -12.26
N GLY A 121 -9.19 7.11 -11.42
CA GLY A 121 -8.89 8.53 -11.63
C GLY A 121 -7.48 8.98 -11.23
N LEU A 122 -6.63 8.08 -10.72
CA LEU A 122 -5.25 8.34 -10.31
C LEU A 122 -4.26 7.76 -11.34
N PRO A 123 -4.04 8.43 -12.48
CA PRO A 123 -3.23 7.88 -13.57
C PRO A 123 -1.76 7.69 -13.22
N ASN A 124 -1.31 8.25 -12.10
CA ASN A 124 0.09 8.22 -11.68
C ASN A 124 0.44 7.07 -10.72
N ILE A 125 -0.49 6.18 -10.37
CA ILE A 125 -0.15 5.05 -9.49
C ILE A 125 0.83 4.12 -10.22
N GLU A 126 2.00 3.93 -9.62
CA GLU A 126 3.12 3.13 -10.11
C GLU A 126 3.24 1.81 -9.34
N TYR A 127 2.77 1.77 -8.09
CA TYR A 127 2.75 0.58 -7.24
C TYR A 127 1.41 0.47 -6.49
N LEU A 128 0.75 -0.67 -6.66
CA LEU A 128 -0.45 -1.05 -5.91
C LEU A 128 -0.24 -2.41 -5.26
N HIS A 129 -0.49 -2.48 -3.96
CA HIS A 129 -0.49 -3.72 -3.20
C HIS A 129 -1.86 -3.90 -2.56
N LEU A 130 -2.51 -5.02 -2.87
CA LEU A 130 -3.79 -5.44 -2.32
C LEU A 130 -3.61 -6.82 -1.69
N SER A 131 -3.66 -6.88 -0.36
CA SER A 131 -3.58 -8.13 0.38
C SER A 131 -4.71 -8.21 1.41
N GLY A 132 -5.40 -9.35 1.49
CA GLY A 132 -6.49 -9.54 2.46
C GLY A 132 -7.66 -8.56 2.32
N CYS A 133 -7.86 -7.97 1.14
CA CYS A 133 -8.96 -7.05 0.86
C CYS A 133 -10.13 -7.80 0.19
N PRO A 134 -11.41 -7.40 0.41
CA PRO A 134 -12.57 -7.95 -0.28
C PRO A 134 -12.68 -7.47 -1.75
N VAL A 135 -11.62 -7.68 -2.51
CA VAL A 135 -11.47 -7.38 -3.93
C VAL A 135 -11.66 -8.65 -4.75
N THR A 136 -12.38 -8.53 -5.86
CA THR A 136 -12.69 -9.64 -6.77
C THR A 136 -12.15 -9.38 -8.18
N ASN A 137 -12.49 -10.26 -9.13
CA ASN A 137 -12.24 -10.07 -10.56
C ASN A 137 -12.75 -8.73 -11.09
N GLU A 138 -13.87 -8.20 -10.57
CA GLU A 138 -14.42 -6.92 -11.00
C GLU A 138 -13.51 -5.74 -10.60
N GLY A 139 -12.88 -5.81 -9.43
CA GLY A 139 -11.89 -4.82 -8.99
C GLY A 139 -10.70 -4.70 -9.95
N LEU A 140 -10.26 -5.81 -10.56
CA LEU A 140 -9.16 -5.79 -11.52
C LEU A 140 -9.50 -5.05 -12.83
N ARG A 141 -10.79 -4.89 -13.18
CA ARG A 141 -11.19 -4.02 -14.30
C ARG A 141 -10.86 -2.55 -14.02
N HIS A 142 -10.88 -2.15 -12.76
CA HIS A 142 -10.51 -0.80 -12.34
C HIS A 142 -8.99 -0.64 -12.26
N VAL A 143 -8.29 -1.65 -11.73
CA VAL A 143 -6.82 -1.69 -11.72
C VAL A 143 -6.23 -1.59 -13.13
N ALA A 144 -6.87 -2.23 -14.12
CA ALA A 144 -6.48 -2.17 -15.54
C ALA A 144 -6.44 -0.75 -16.15
N LYS A 145 -7.07 0.23 -15.49
CA LYS A 145 -7.05 1.65 -15.90
C LYS A 145 -5.84 2.42 -15.37
N LEU A 146 -5.09 1.86 -14.41
CA LEU A 146 -3.88 2.44 -13.84
C LEU A 146 -2.69 2.24 -14.80
N THR A 147 -2.70 2.93 -15.94
CA THR A 147 -1.74 2.67 -17.04
C THR A 147 -0.28 2.99 -16.72
N SER A 148 0.01 3.71 -15.63
CA SER A 148 1.37 3.92 -15.11
C SER A 148 1.86 2.83 -14.16
N LEU A 149 1.03 1.82 -13.87
CA LEU A 149 1.36 0.78 -12.91
C LEU A 149 2.57 -0.03 -13.40
N THR A 150 3.61 -0.06 -12.58
CA THR A 150 4.85 -0.81 -12.83
C THR A 150 4.99 -2.02 -11.93
N ARG A 151 4.32 -2.01 -10.78
CA ARG A 151 4.27 -3.14 -9.84
C ARG A 151 2.86 -3.35 -9.30
N LEU A 152 2.43 -4.60 -9.28
CA LEU A 152 1.15 -5.02 -8.72
C LEU A 152 1.35 -6.24 -7.81
N ASP A 153 0.97 -6.11 -6.54
CA ASP A 153 1.01 -7.20 -5.59
C ASP A 153 -0.45 -7.59 -5.23
N LEU A 154 -0.82 -8.83 -5.47
CA LEU A 154 -2.15 -9.40 -5.18
C LEU A 154 -1.97 -10.65 -4.31
N GLU A 155 -2.51 -10.60 -3.09
CA GLU A 155 -2.36 -11.68 -2.12
C GLU A 155 -3.65 -11.93 -1.34
N SER A 156 -4.05 -13.19 -1.18
CA SER A 156 -5.20 -13.59 -0.35
C SER A 156 -6.49 -12.81 -0.65
N ILE A 157 -6.74 -12.51 -1.94
CA ILE A 157 -7.98 -11.87 -2.44
C ILE A 157 -8.75 -12.82 -3.37
N GLN A 158 -10.00 -12.47 -3.71
CA GLN A 158 -10.91 -13.33 -4.49
C GLN A 158 -10.74 -13.15 -6.01
N VAL A 159 -9.49 -13.24 -6.48
CA VAL A 159 -9.13 -13.14 -7.89
C VAL A 159 -8.82 -14.52 -8.46
N THR A 160 -9.36 -14.78 -9.67
CA THR A 160 -9.12 -16.00 -10.45
C THR A 160 -8.50 -15.68 -11.81
N ASP A 161 -8.28 -16.71 -12.63
CA ASP A 161 -7.81 -16.59 -14.01
C ASP A 161 -8.61 -15.55 -14.83
N ASP A 162 -9.92 -15.42 -14.59
CA ASP A 162 -10.78 -14.47 -15.30
C ASP A 162 -10.45 -13.02 -14.97
N GLY A 163 -10.13 -12.71 -13.71
CA GLY A 163 -9.74 -11.37 -13.28
C GLY A 163 -8.41 -10.94 -13.90
N LEU A 164 -7.44 -11.85 -13.98
CA LEU A 164 -6.12 -11.55 -14.55
C LEU A 164 -6.17 -11.14 -16.02
N ARG A 165 -7.17 -11.61 -16.79
CA ARG A 165 -7.36 -11.23 -18.20
C ARG A 165 -7.59 -9.74 -18.40
N HIS A 166 -8.04 -9.02 -17.37
CA HIS A 166 -8.24 -7.57 -17.44
C HIS A 166 -6.92 -6.79 -17.43
N LEU A 167 -5.83 -7.39 -16.98
CA LEU A 167 -4.55 -6.69 -16.80
C LEU A 167 -3.74 -6.53 -18.10
N ASN A 168 -4.24 -7.04 -19.24
CA ASN A 168 -3.53 -7.00 -20.52
C ASN A 168 -3.29 -5.58 -21.09
N THR A 169 -3.95 -4.56 -20.53
CA THR A 169 -3.76 -3.14 -20.87
C THR A 169 -2.59 -2.50 -20.13
N LEU A 170 -2.03 -3.15 -19.11
CA LEU A 170 -0.98 -2.60 -18.25
C LEU A 170 0.41 -2.79 -18.88
N HIS A 171 0.65 -2.16 -20.03
CA HIS A 171 1.88 -2.33 -20.81
C HIS A 171 3.16 -1.83 -20.11
N GLN A 172 3.04 -1.10 -19.00
CA GLN A 172 4.17 -0.65 -18.17
C GLN A 172 4.44 -1.57 -16.98
N LEU A 173 3.60 -2.58 -16.74
CA LEU A 173 3.75 -3.50 -15.63
C LEU A 173 5.02 -4.31 -15.80
N ARG A 174 5.91 -4.25 -14.80
CA ARG A 174 7.19 -4.95 -14.80
C ARG A 174 7.15 -6.13 -13.85
N ASP A 175 6.58 -5.93 -12.67
CA ASP A 175 6.53 -6.96 -11.65
C ASP A 175 5.07 -7.21 -11.25
N ILE A 176 4.66 -8.49 -11.26
CA ILE A 176 3.41 -8.89 -10.63
C ILE A 176 3.65 -10.02 -9.64
N TYR A 177 3.22 -9.81 -8.40
CA TYR A 177 3.28 -10.79 -7.33
C TYR A 177 1.88 -11.35 -7.08
N LEU A 178 1.76 -12.67 -7.13
CA LEU A 178 0.51 -13.41 -7.01
C LEU A 178 0.68 -14.48 -5.92
N ALA A 179 -0.01 -14.33 -4.80
CA ALA A 179 0.10 -15.26 -3.68
C ALA A 179 -1.29 -15.61 -3.12
N GLU A 180 -1.49 -16.87 -2.72
CA GLU A 180 -2.75 -17.31 -2.11
C GLU A 180 -4.01 -17.02 -2.96
N LEU A 181 -3.89 -17.10 -4.29
CA LEU A 181 -4.99 -16.92 -5.24
C LEU A 181 -5.39 -18.26 -5.89
N GLU A 182 -6.65 -18.37 -6.31
CA GLU A 182 -7.18 -19.53 -7.04
C GLU A 182 -6.85 -19.45 -8.54
N LEU A 183 -5.57 -19.62 -8.87
CA LEU A 183 -5.05 -19.52 -10.24
C LEU A 183 -4.66 -20.89 -10.81
N SER A 184 -4.98 -21.11 -12.08
CA SER A 184 -4.50 -22.28 -12.82
C SER A 184 -3.21 -21.98 -13.56
N ARG A 185 -2.48 -23.04 -13.93
CA ARG A 185 -1.30 -22.92 -14.82
C ARG A 185 -1.67 -22.28 -16.17
N ILE A 186 -2.88 -22.54 -16.68
CA ILE A 186 -3.37 -21.96 -17.94
C ILE A 186 -3.59 -20.45 -17.77
N GLY A 187 -4.13 -20.02 -16.63
CA GLY A 187 -4.29 -18.61 -16.30
C GLY A 187 -2.96 -17.86 -16.27
N LEU A 188 -1.96 -18.43 -15.59
CA LEU A 188 -0.61 -17.86 -15.54
C LEU A 188 0.07 -17.83 -16.91
N ASP A 189 -0.01 -18.91 -17.69
CA ASP A 189 0.53 -18.96 -19.05
C ASP A 189 -0.16 -17.91 -19.96
N THR A 190 -1.47 -17.70 -19.79
CA THR A 190 -2.24 -16.67 -20.51
C THR A 190 -1.80 -15.27 -20.13
N LEU A 191 -1.65 -15.00 -18.83
CA LEU A 191 -1.16 -13.71 -18.34
C LEU A 191 0.25 -13.41 -18.88
N GLN A 192 1.16 -14.38 -18.84
CA GLN A 192 2.53 -14.22 -19.36
C GLN A 192 2.54 -13.90 -20.85
N ARG A 193 1.65 -14.54 -21.63
CA ARG A 193 1.52 -14.27 -23.07
C ARG A 193 1.00 -12.86 -23.32
N ASP A 194 0.00 -12.42 -22.56
CA ASP A 194 -0.63 -11.11 -22.72
C ASP A 194 0.27 -9.97 -22.20
N LEU A 195 1.16 -10.27 -21.24
CA LEU A 195 2.16 -9.36 -20.66
C LEU A 195 3.59 -9.93 -20.79
N PRO A 196 4.16 -10.01 -22.00
CA PRO A 196 5.41 -10.74 -22.27
C PRO A 196 6.68 -10.10 -21.70
N LYS A 197 6.58 -8.89 -21.14
CA LYS A 197 7.71 -8.16 -20.52
C LYS A 197 7.59 -8.07 -19.00
N THR A 198 6.55 -8.66 -18.43
CA THR A 198 6.29 -8.64 -16.99
C THR A 198 6.84 -9.92 -16.36
N ASP A 199 7.61 -9.75 -15.30
CA ASP A 199 8.07 -10.80 -14.42
C ASP A 199 6.91 -11.21 -13.48
N ILE A 200 6.48 -12.46 -13.60
CA ILE A 200 5.38 -13.03 -12.82
C ILE A 200 5.95 -13.86 -11.68
N PHE A 201 5.75 -13.39 -10.45
CA PHE A 201 6.12 -14.08 -9.23
C PHE A 201 4.89 -14.73 -8.61
N PHE A 202 4.78 -16.06 -8.71
CA PHE A 202 3.67 -16.81 -8.14
C PHE A 202 4.15 -17.74 -7.02
N ASN A 203 3.57 -17.65 -5.83
CA ASN A 203 3.90 -18.52 -4.69
C ASN A 203 2.68 -19.27 -4.17
N LEU A 204 2.76 -20.60 -4.18
CA LEU A 204 1.78 -21.48 -3.55
C LEU A 204 2.19 -21.70 -2.08
N GLN A 205 1.70 -20.86 -1.16
CA GLN A 205 1.75 -21.18 0.28
C GLN A 205 0.45 -21.88 0.68
N ARG A 206 0.37 -23.19 0.46
CA ARG A 206 -0.41 -24.13 1.30
C ARG A 206 0.30 -25.50 1.25
N GLN A 207 1.10 -25.78 2.28
CA GLN A 207 1.31 -27.15 2.75
C GLN A 207 0.41 -27.37 3.97
#